data_AF-M9M012-F1
#
_entry.id   AF-M9M012-F1
#
_cell.length_a   1.000
_cell.length_b   1.000
_cell.length_c   1.000
_cell.angle_alpha   90.00
_cell.angle_beta   90.00
_cell.angle_gamma   90.00
#
_symmetry.space_group_name_H-M   'P 1'
#
loop_
_entity.id
_entity.type
_entity.pdbx_description
1 polymer ?
#
loop_
_entity_poly.entity_id
_entity_poly.type
_entity_poly.pdbx_seq_one_letter_code
_entity_poly.pdbx_strand_id
1 'polypeptide(L)' 'MDNLPGFSQAITACYPKTEIQKCIIHQIRNSTCYVSYKDLKKVTVDLKPIYKAATEEMALVGSLSALKRRGAQNIR' A
#
# COMPACT_ATOMS: atom_id res chain seq x y z
N MET A 1 -7.43 3.57 12.70
CA MET A 1 -7.57 2.10 12.85
C MET A 1 -6.29 1.40 12.42
N ASP A 2 -5.64 1.80 11.33
CA ASP A 2 -4.30 1.30 10.96
C ASP A 2 -3.21 1.77 11.94
N ASN A 3 -2.29 0.86 12.30
CA ASN A 3 -1.10 1.08 13.13
C ASN A 3 -1.36 1.72 14.51
N LEU A 4 -2.56 1.57 15.09
CA LEU A 4 -2.78 1.97 16.48
C LEU A 4 -2.00 1.01 17.41
N PRO A 5 -1.21 1.54 18.36
CA PRO A 5 -0.55 0.72 19.37
C PRO A 5 -1.57 -0.17 20.10
N GLY A 6 -1.23 -1.45 20.31
CA GLY A 6 -2.13 -2.36 21.04
C GLY A 6 -3.28 -2.97 20.23
N PHE A 7 -3.60 -2.43 19.05
CA PHE A 7 -4.84 -2.79 18.35
C PHE A 7 -4.86 -4.24 17.86
N SER A 8 -3.79 -4.70 17.21
CA SER A 8 -3.71 -6.09 16.76
C SER A 8 -3.71 -7.09 17.91
N GLN A 9 -3.03 -6.75 19.01
CA GLN A 9 -2.97 -7.59 20.22
C GLN A 9 -4.36 -7.73 20.85
N ALA A 10 -5.12 -6.64 20.94
CA ALA A 10 -6.49 -6.66 21.44
C ALA A 10 -7.44 -7.49 20.56
N ILE A 11 -7.33 -7.39 19.22
CA ILE A 11 -8.15 -8.20 18.30
C ILE A 11 -7.80 -9.68 18.44
N THR A 12 -6.52 -10.05 18.43
CA THR A 12 -6.10 -11.45 18.55
C THR A 12 -6.52 -12.06 19.89
N ALA A 13 -6.55 -11.27 20.97
CA ALA A 13 -6.99 -11.73 22.29
C ALA A 13 -8.50 -12.07 22.31
N CYS A 14 -9.34 -11.27 21.66
CA CYS A 14 -10.80 -11.50 21.62
C CYS A 14 -11.23 -12.44 20.48
N TYR A 15 -10.53 -12.40 19.35
CA TYR A 15 -10.86 -13.09 18.10
C TYR A 15 -9.61 -13.75 17.49
N PRO A 16 -9.15 -14.89 18.06
CA PRO A 16 -7.88 -15.51 17.67
C PRO A 16 -7.87 -16.10 16.25
N LYS A 17 -9.04 -16.29 15.62
CA LYS A 17 -9.19 -16.81 14.26
C LYS A 17 -9.29 -15.71 13.19
N THR A 18 -9.30 -14.43 13.59
CA THR A 18 -9.48 -13.32 12.66
C THR A 18 -8.14 -12.95 12.01
N GLU A 19 -8.14 -12.88 10.68
CA GLU A 19 -7.03 -12.29 9.94
C GLU A 19 -7.09 -10.76 10.02
N ILE A 20 -5.98 -10.17 10.42
CA ILE A 20 -5.86 -8.72 10.55
C ILE A 20 -5.19 -8.18 9.30
N GLN A 21 -5.95 -7.45 8.47
CA GLN A 21 -5.42 -6.75 7.30
C GLN A 21 -5.31 -5.25 7.57
N LYS A 22 -4.23 -4.63 7.06
CA LYS A 22 -4.10 -3.16 7.03
C LYS A 22 -5.03 -2.60 5.96
N CYS A 23 -5.68 -1.48 6.25
CA CYS A 23 -6.58 -0.86 5.29
C CYS A 23 -5.79 -0.23 4.14
N ILE A 24 -5.99 -0.74 2.93
CA ILE A 24 -5.32 -0.23 1.71
C ILE A 24 -5.53 1.27 1.50
N ILE A 25 -6.66 1.84 1.93
CA ILE A 25 -6.95 3.28 1.79
C ILE A 25 -6.04 4.10 2.71
N HIS A 26 -5.82 3.67 3.95
CA HIS A 26 -4.87 4.30 4.85
C HIS A 26 -3.44 4.19 4.31
N GLN A 27 -3.05 3.03 3.76
CA GLN A 27 -1.72 2.85 3.17
C GLN A 27 -1.49 3.75 1.95
N ILE A 28 -2.47 3.87 1.05
CA ILE A 28 -2.39 4.75 -0.12
C ILE A 28 -2.28 6.21 0.33
N ARG A 29 -3.17 6.67 1.22
CA ARG A 29 -3.14 8.05 1.72
C ARG A 29 -1.84 8.40 2.45
N ASN A 30 -1.31 7.46 3.24
CA ASN A 30 -0.03 7.63 3.92
C ASN A 30 1.16 7.62 2.96
N SER A 31 1.05 6.94 1.82
CA SER A 31 2.14 6.93 0.82
C SER A 31 2.12 8.19 -0.05
N THR A 32 0.93 8.69 -0.40
CA THR A 32 0.78 9.85 -1.29
C THR A 32 1.04 11.20 -0.62
N CYS A 33 1.10 11.28 0.72
CA CYS A 33 1.44 12.52 1.41
C CYS A 33 2.90 12.97 1.15
N TYR A 34 3.77 12.06 0.72
CA TYR A 34 5.16 12.33 0.34
C TYR A 34 5.33 12.67 -1.15
N VAL A 35 4.24 12.72 -1.91
CA VAL A 35 4.27 12.91 -3.37
C VAL A 35 3.91 14.37 -3.69
N SER A 36 4.68 14.98 -4.61
CA SER A 36 4.37 16.33 -5.11
C SER A 36 2.99 16.36 -5.77
N TYR A 37 2.27 17.49 -5.67
CA TYR A 37 0.96 17.61 -6.32
C TYR A 37 1.01 17.36 -7.84
N LYS A 38 2.13 17.72 -8.49
CA LYS A 38 2.35 17.52 -9.93
C LYS A 38 2.38 16.04 -10.31
N ASP A 39 2.88 15.18 -9.42
CA ASP A 39 3.05 13.75 -9.67
C ASP A 39 1.97 12.88 -9.00
N LEU A 40 1.15 13.46 -8.12
CA LEU A 40 0.09 12.76 -7.38
C LEU A 40 -0.81 11.93 -8.30
N LYS A 41 -1.24 12.52 -9.42
CA LYS A 41 -2.08 11.83 -10.41
C LYS A 41 -1.35 10.63 -11.05
N LYS A 42 -0.07 10.80 -11.40
CA LYS A 42 0.74 9.74 -12.02
C LYS A 42 0.93 8.58 -11.05
N VAL A 43 1.37 8.88 -9.82
CA VAL A 43 1.58 7.87 -8.78
C VAL A 43 0.28 7.14 -8.44
N THR A 44 -0.86 7.84 -8.37
CA THR A 44 -2.15 7.21 -8.07
C THR A 44 -2.59 6.24 -9.17
N VAL A 45 -2.35 6.57 -10.44
CA VAL A 45 -2.60 5.66 -11.57
C VAL A 45 -1.73 4.41 -11.46
N ASP A 46 -0.47 4.57 -11.06
CA ASP A 46 0.47 3.45 -10.93
C ASP A 46 0.23 2.56 -9.71
N LEU A 47 -0.41 3.10 -8.66
CA LEU A 47 -0.84 2.32 -7.49
C LEU A 47 -2.06 1.43 -7.80
N LYS A 48 -2.91 1.84 -8.75
CA LYS A 48 -4.14 1.11 -9.14
C LYS A 48 -3.92 -0.35 -9.55
N PRO A 49 -2.97 -0.70 -10.43
CA PRO A 49 -2.73 -2.09 -10.82
C PRO A 49 -2.13 -2.96 -9.70
N ILE A 50 -1.64 -2.37 -8.59
CA ILE A 50 -1.11 -3.14 -7.46
C ILE A 50 -2.26 -3.78 -6.69
N TYR A 51 -3.23 -2.99 -6.24
CA TYR A 51 -4.37 -3.51 -5.46
C TYR A 51 -5.48 -4.14 -6.31
N LYS A 52 -5.38 -4.05 -7.65
CA LYS A 52 -6.28 -4.71 -8.60
C LYS A 52 -5.73 -5.99 -9.20
N ALA A 53 -4.51 -6.39 -8.85
CA ALA A 53 -3.91 -7.61 -9.36
C ALA A 53 -4.73 -8.84 -8.93
N ALA A 54 -4.83 -9.84 -9.81
CA ALA A 54 -5.56 -11.07 -9.50
C ALA A 54 -4.80 -12.02 -8.57
N THR A 55 -3.48 -11.89 -8.49
CA THR A 55 -2.64 -12.67 -7.57
C THR A 55 -1.59 -11.77 -6.91
N GLU A 56 -1.06 -12.23 -5.78
CA GLU A 56 -0.02 -11.52 -5.04
C GLU A 56 1.26 -11.38 -5.89
N GLU A 57 1.63 -12.42 -6.63
CA GLU A 57 2.83 -12.43 -7.47
C GLU A 57 2.75 -11.37 -8.57
N MET A 58 1.58 -11.22 -9.20
CA MET A 58 1.36 -10.17 -10.21
C MET A 58 1.46 -8.77 -9.60
N ALA A 59 0.95 -8.58 -8.38
CA ALA A 59 1.08 -7.31 -7.66
C ALA A 59 2.55 -6.98 -7.38
N LEU A 60 3.33 -7.97 -6.91
CA LEU A 60 4.73 -7.81 -6.50
C LEU A 60 5.69 -7.63 -7.69
N VAL A 61 5.71 -8.59 -8.61
CA VAL A 61 6.70 -8.67 -9.70
C VAL A 61 6.34 -7.73 -10.84
N GLY A 62 5.05 -7.62 -11.17
CA GLY A 62 4.57 -6.75 -12.24
C GLY A 62 4.52 -5.29 -11.80
N SER A 63 3.52 -4.97 -10.98
CA SER A 63 3.11 -3.59 -10.71
C SER A 63 4.02 -2.88 -9.69
N LEU A 64 4.28 -3.50 -8.53
CA LEU A 64 5.04 -2.88 -7.45
C LEU A 64 6.52 -2.70 -7.80
N SER A 65 7.14 -3.72 -8.41
CA SER A 65 8.53 -3.63 -8.88
C SER A 65 8.69 -2.55 -9.96
N ALA A 66 7.72 -2.42 -10.88
CA ALA A 66 7.73 -1.37 -11.89
C ALA A 66 7.59 0.03 -11.27
N LEU A 67 6.70 0.21 -10.29
CA LEU A 67 6.54 1.47 -9.56
C LEU A 67 7.83 1.88 -8.82
N LYS A 68 8.48 0.93 -8.12
CA LYS A 68 9.76 1.16 -7.42
C LYS A 68 10.87 1.61 -8.36
N ARG A 69 11.01 0.95 -9.53
CA ARG A 69 12.01 1.31 -10.54
C ARG A 69 11.81 2.73 -11.07
N ARG A 70 10.57 3.13 -11.31
CA ARG A 70 10.22 4.50 -11.76
C ARG A 70 10.45 5.55 -10.68
N GLY A 71 10.12 5.23 -9.42
CA GLY A 71 10.41 6.11 -8.28
C GLY A 71 11.91 6.37 -8.10
N ALA A 72 12.77 5.35 -8.29
CA ALA A 72 14.23 5.49 -8.22
C ALA A 72 14.84 6.33 -9.36
N GLN A 73 14.18 6.40 -10.53
CA GLN A 73 14.64 7.20 -11.67
C GLN A 73 14.32 8.69 -11.51
N ASN A 74 13.31 9.06 -10.73
CA ASN A 74 12.90 10.46 -10.50
C ASN A 74 13.68 11.17 -9.38
N ILE A 75 14.65 10.51 -8.74
CA ILE A 75 15.51 11.06 -7.66
C ILE A 75 16.95 11.29 -8.18
N ARG A 76 17.19 11.17 -9.49
CA ARG A 76 18.46 11.52 -10.16
C ARG A 76 18.30 12.76 -11.01
#